data_AF-A0A4Q6ECI7-F1
#
_entry.id   AF-A0A4Q6ECI7-F1
#
_cell.length_a   1.000
_cell.length_b   1.000
_cell.length_c   1.000
_cell.angle_alpha   90.00
_cell.angle_beta   90.00
_cell.angle_gamma   90.00
#
_symmetry.space_group_name_H-M   'P 1'
#
loop_
_entity.id
_entity.type
_entity.pdbx_description
1 polymer ?
#
loop_
_entity_poly.entity_id
_entity_poly.type
_entity_poly.pdbx_seq_one_letter_code
_entity_poly.pdbx_strand_id
1 'polypeptide(L)'
;MKKINSIKFLLAIATVFSVASCDKNFVETNQSPYNQTSIDPAILLTSAQRFVSTGSWEVEATIVQQFVNVIDQGVTNAFQFNRIDGLETYNVQRWNQIYGNNPNNGTVRLLDRALDLAKGDPAKANLLQMIRILRAMNYMIAVDTYGDVPYSEANKAYTGTAVTITTPKYDKGADIYADLYKELKEARAALTTTNTPGVNTGAAVNTDIFYGTSLTSTNAAVQIPKWQRLAGSLMLRLGMRYSKLDASKAAAIVTDALSGAGVMTSNADNAYIPFNATDNNPLNAGPRGTNPFNYYLYEPFVNQLKSTNDPRGKYIAAYYQAPNNIAGVPQDTVLANQFGFPVGYSDATVKTKADYKGPAQSGNGVRYTQLNYNSFGSNTAPIFVCTYAQTQLLLADAAARGYIAGGLGQATIYYNNGIRASMDEYTLYPNTAPIPAANYNSYIAQPAVALTAGTALEKINTQYWVASLGNPGESFANFRRTGFPALTPNPFGTPLPGSGFARRVPYPNVERSVNAASYSAAVASMGGDDVTKRVFWDIP
;
A
#
# COMPACT_ATOMS: atom_id res chain seq x y z
N MET A 1 40.69 -77.40 22.70
CA MET A 1 40.17 -77.02 21.36
C MET A 1 38.67 -76.76 21.27
N LYS A 2 37.79 -77.37 22.09
CA LYS A 2 36.32 -77.15 22.00
C LYS A 2 35.82 -75.74 22.37
N LYS A 3 36.46 -75.02 23.30
CA LYS A 3 36.02 -73.66 23.73
C LYS A 3 36.28 -72.54 22.70
N ILE A 4 37.26 -72.70 21.81
CA ILE A 4 37.62 -71.68 20.81
C ILE A 4 36.66 -71.71 19.61
N ASN A 5 36.10 -72.87 19.28
CA ASN A 5 35.13 -73.00 18.18
C ASN A 5 33.74 -72.48 18.58
N SER A 6 33.35 -72.58 19.85
CA SER A 6 32.09 -72.01 20.37
C SER A 6 32.09 -70.48 20.35
N ILE A 7 33.24 -69.84 20.62
CA ILE A 7 33.38 -68.37 20.58
C ILE A 7 33.34 -67.85 19.13
N LYS A 8 33.94 -68.58 18.18
CA LYS A 8 33.85 -68.23 16.74
C LYS A 8 32.43 -68.38 16.19
N PHE A 9 31.67 -69.38 16.65
CA PHE A 9 30.28 -69.59 16.25
C PHE A 9 29.32 -68.53 16.85
N LEU A 10 29.55 -68.13 18.10
CA LEU A 10 28.81 -67.03 18.74
C LEU A 10 29.12 -65.67 18.12
N LEU A 11 30.37 -65.39 17.73
CA LEU A 11 30.71 -64.17 16.98
C LEU A 11 30.09 -64.17 15.58
N ALA A 12 30.07 -65.31 14.87
CA ALA A 12 29.45 -65.39 13.55
C ALA A 12 27.93 -65.17 13.61
N ILE A 13 27.24 -65.70 14.62
CA ILE A 13 25.80 -65.45 14.85
C ILE A 13 25.55 -63.98 15.23
N ALA A 14 26.38 -63.38 16.09
CA ALA A 14 26.26 -61.95 16.44
C ALA A 14 26.52 -61.02 15.22
N THR A 15 27.33 -61.45 14.27
CA THR A 15 27.64 -60.69 13.04
C THR A 15 26.53 -60.83 11.99
N VAL A 16 25.81 -61.96 11.95
CA VAL A 16 24.65 -62.17 11.07
C VAL A 16 23.40 -61.44 11.59
N PHE A 17 23.24 -61.27 12.91
CA PHE A 17 22.14 -60.47 13.49
C PHE A 17 22.36 -58.95 13.40
N SER A 18 23.59 -58.47 13.15
CA SER A 18 23.89 -57.04 13.03
C SER A 18 23.67 -56.44 11.64
N VAL A 19 23.42 -57.27 10.62
CA VAL A 19 23.15 -56.81 9.24
C VAL A 19 21.66 -56.84 8.84
N ALA A 20 20.76 -57.23 9.73
CA ALA A 20 19.34 -57.42 9.40
C ALA A 20 18.34 -56.45 10.07
N SER A 21 18.80 -55.42 10.81
CA SER A 21 17.89 -54.68 11.71
C SER A 21 17.85 -53.15 11.59
N CYS A 22 18.48 -52.50 10.62
CA CYS A 22 18.33 -51.04 10.48
C CYS A 22 18.37 -50.63 9.01
N ASP A 23 17.23 -50.68 8.31
CA ASP A 23 16.89 -49.58 7.37
C ASP A 23 15.50 -49.60 6.72
N LYS A 24 14.59 -50.52 7.09
CA LYS A 24 13.36 -50.63 6.29
C LYS A 24 12.33 -49.51 6.46
N ASN A 25 12.37 -48.71 7.54
CA ASN A 25 11.38 -47.64 7.79
C ASN A 25 12.00 -46.32 8.35
N PHE A 26 13.33 -46.12 8.30
CA PHE A 26 13.96 -45.00 9.02
C PHE A 26 13.61 -43.62 8.41
N VAL A 27 13.28 -43.58 7.11
CA VAL A 27 12.87 -42.35 6.40
C VAL A 27 11.39 -41.99 6.67
N GLU A 28 10.53 -42.97 6.94
CA GLU A 28 9.10 -42.74 7.20
C GLU A 28 8.81 -42.44 8.69
N THR A 29 9.61 -42.97 9.62
CA THR A 29 9.42 -42.75 11.07
C THR A 29 10.10 -41.47 11.60
N ASN A 30 11.03 -40.86 10.84
CA ASN A 30 11.74 -39.62 11.23
C ASN A 30 11.28 -38.36 10.49
N GLN A 31 10.25 -38.44 9.63
CA GLN A 31 9.51 -37.24 9.29
C GLN A 31 8.67 -36.87 10.50
N SER A 32 9.17 -35.92 11.31
CA SER A 32 8.37 -35.30 12.36
C SER A 32 7.01 -34.91 11.74
N PRO A 33 5.87 -35.34 12.31
CA PRO A 33 4.56 -34.88 11.84
C PRO A 33 4.38 -33.35 11.96
N TYR A 34 5.36 -32.66 12.57
CA TYR A 34 5.45 -31.21 12.70
C TYR A 34 6.53 -30.56 11.81
N ASN A 35 7.33 -31.32 11.05
CA ASN A 35 8.26 -30.73 10.09
C ASN A 35 7.46 -30.23 8.87
N GLN A 36 7.55 -28.93 8.58
CA GLN A 36 7.04 -28.36 7.34
C GLN A 36 7.84 -28.95 6.17
N THR A 37 7.28 -29.95 5.48
CA THR A 37 7.92 -30.61 4.32
C THR A 37 7.77 -29.82 3.02
N SER A 38 6.88 -28.82 2.99
CA SER A 38 6.76 -27.86 1.90
C SER A 38 6.06 -26.57 2.38
N ILE A 39 6.30 -25.47 1.67
CA ILE A 39 5.64 -24.18 1.92
C ILE A 39 4.49 -24.05 0.93
N ASP A 40 3.28 -23.76 1.42
CA ASP A 40 2.12 -23.53 0.56
C ASP A 40 2.19 -22.13 -0.08
N PRO A 41 2.25 -22.00 -1.42
CA PRO A 41 2.23 -20.70 -2.09
C PRO A 41 0.99 -19.87 -1.77
N ALA A 42 -0.14 -20.49 -1.42
CA ALA A 42 -1.36 -19.77 -1.04
C ALA A 42 -1.19 -19.03 0.29
N ILE A 43 -0.43 -19.59 1.24
CA ILE A 43 -0.11 -18.94 2.52
C ILE A 43 0.88 -17.79 2.30
N LEU A 44 1.85 -17.95 1.40
CA LEU A 44 2.76 -16.86 1.03
C LEU A 44 2.02 -15.69 0.37
N LEU A 45 1.03 -15.96 -0.48
CA LEU A 45 0.13 -14.93 -1.01
C LEU A 45 -0.58 -14.19 0.14
N THR A 46 -1.19 -14.92 1.07
CA THR A 46 -1.89 -14.33 2.23
C THR A 46 -0.97 -13.45 3.07
N SER A 47 0.26 -13.90 3.36
CA SER A 47 1.26 -13.10 4.06
C SER A 47 1.63 -11.84 3.26
N ALA A 48 1.81 -11.95 1.95
CA ALA A 48 2.10 -10.79 1.11
C ALA A 48 0.93 -9.79 1.06
N GLN A 49 -0.33 -10.27 1.04
CA GLN A 49 -1.51 -9.41 1.15
C GLN A 49 -1.57 -8.67 2.49
N ARG A 50 -1.22 -9.36 3.58
CA ARG A 50 -1.21 -8.80 4.94
C ARG A 50 -0.26 -7.62 5.10
N PHE A 51 0.87 -7.67 4.41
CA PHE A 51 1.97 -6.71 4.58
C PHE A 51 2.18 -5.78 3.38
N VAL A 52 1.17 -5.64 2.49
CA VAL A 52 1.21 -4.63 1.43
C VAL A 52 1.48 -3.25 2.04
N SER A 53 2.50 -2.57 1.52
CA SER A 53 2.96 -1.30 2.06
C SER A 53 2.19 -0.11 1.45
N THR A 54 1.28 0.51 2.22
CA THR A 54 0.47 1.66 1.77
C THR A 54 1.07 3.04 2.06
N GLY A 55 2.29 3.09 2.60
CA GLY A 55 2.99 4.32 2.99
C GLY A 55 2.93 4.54 4.50
N SER A 56 3.41 5.68 4.99
CA SER A 56 3.33 6.05 6.40
C SER A 56 2.78 7.45 6.63
N TRP A 57 2.39 7.67 7.88
CA TRP A 57 1.94 8.97 8.35
C TRP A 57 3.06 10.01 8.35
N GLU A 58 4.26 9.59 8.71
CA GLU A 58 5.42 10.45 8.94
C GLU A 58 6.18 10.80 7.66
N VAL A 59 5.90 10.09 6.56
CA VAL A 59 6.52 10.33 5.25
C VAL A 59 5.49 10.85 4.27
N GLU A 60 4.75 9.97 3.59
CA GLU A 60 3.96 10.36 2.44
C GLU A 60 2.76 11.24 2.82
N ALA A 61 2.06 10.92 3.91
CA ALA A 61 0.93 11.72 4.39
C ALA A 61 1.37 13.10 4.88
N THR A 62 2.60 13.19 5.38
CA THR A 62 3.21 14.46 5.80
C THR A 62 3.59 15.30 4.59
N ILE A 63 4.26 14.72 3.58
CA ILE A 63 4.66 15.44 2.35
C ILE A 63 3.43 16.04 1.66
N VAL A 64 2.34 15.28 1.59
CA VAL A 64 1.07 15.72 0.98
C VAL A 64 0.14 16.41 1.98
N GLN A 65 0.66 16.85 3.13
CA GLN A 65 -0.01 17.74 4.08
C GLN A 65 -1.39 17.24 4.57
N GLN A 66 -1.52 15.93 4.75
CA GLN A 66 -2.71 15.29 5.35
C GLN A 66 -2.58 15.16 6.85
N PHE A 67 -1.40 14.79 7.32
CA PHE A 67 -1.15 14.42 8.71
C PHE A 67 0.31 14.71 9.08
N VAL A 68 0.57 14.94 10.36
CA VAL A 68 1.90 15.31 10.86
C VAL A 68 2.18 14.65 12.20
N ASN A 69 3.43 14.23 12.40
CA ASN A 69 4.00 14.10 13.73
C ASN A 69 4.87 15.34 13.99
N VAL A 70 4.61 16.05 15.08
CA VAL A 70 5.10 17.42 15.29
C VAL A 70 6.40 17.49 16.09
N ILE A 71 6.93 16.35 16.54
CA ILE A 71 8.17 16.30 17.31
C ILE A 71 9.39 16.47 16.39
N ASP A 72 10.22 17.45 16.73
CA ASP A 72 11.50 17.75 16.06
C ASP A 72 12.68 17.19 16.89
N GLN A 73 12.85 15.87 16.94
CA GLN A 73 13.93 15.18 17.67
C GLN A 73 14.91 14.42 16.77
N GLY A 74 14.99 14.76 15.48
CA GLY A 74 15.98 14.22 14.55
C GLY A 74 15.49 13.04 13.71
N VAL A 75 14.77 12.09 14.30
CA VAL A 75 14.37 10.82 13.64
C VAL A 75 13.36 11.03 12.51
N THR A 76 12.50 12.04 12.64
CA THR A 76 11.40 12.31 11.71
C THR A 76 11.59 13.59 10.90
N ASN A 77 12.74 14.26 11.08
CA ASN A 77 12.94 15.63 10.62
C ASN A 77 12.92 15.78 9.11
N ALA A 78 13.34 14.74 8.39
CA ALA A 78 13.53 14.80 6.95
C ALA A 78 12.24 15.15 6.20
N PHE A 79 11.22 14.31 6.34
CA PHE A 79 9.97 14.47 5.59
C PHE A 79 9.04 15.48 6.26
N GLN A 80 9.08 15.59 7.59
CA GLN A 80 8.25 16.54 8.35
C GLN A 80 8.63 17.98 8.14
N PHE A 81 9.92 18.25 7.92
CA PHE A 81 10.45 19.60 7.84
C PHE A 81 11.14 19.89 6.52
N ASN A 82 10.86 19.10 5.47
CA ASN A 82 11.45 19.30 4.14
C ASN A 82 12.99 19.34 4.19
N ARG A 83 13.60 18.51 5.03
CA ARG A 83 15.06 18.40 5.15
C ARG A 83 15.59 17.14 4.45
N ILE A 84 16.86 17.20 4.07
CA ILE A 84 17.57 16.12 3.36
C ILE A 84 18.23 15.13 4.35
N ASP A 85 18.36 15.50 5.63
CA ASP A 85 18.93 14.69 6.70
C ASP A 85 17.87 13.89 7.48
N GLY A 86 18.24 12.75 8.07
CA GLY A 86 17.34 11.95 8.93
C GLY A 86 16.39 10.99 8.20
N LEU A 87 16.62 10.72 6.91
CA LEU A 87 15.73 9.91 6.06
C LEU A 87 15.75 8.40 6.39
N GLU A 88 16.81 7.92 7.03
CA GLU A 88 17.15 6.49 7.07
C GLU A 88 16.12 5.63 7.81
N THR A 89 15.56 6.09 8.92
CA THR A 89 14.66 5.28 9.75
C THR A 89 13.43 4.80 8.98
N TYR A 90 12.74 5.73 8.31
CA TYR A 90 11.53 5.41 7.54
C TYR A 90 11.84 4.80 6.17
N ASN A 91 12.97 5.17 5.58
CA ASN A 91 13.44 4.59 4.33
C ASN A 91 13.75 3.09 4.49
N VAL A 92 14.54 2.71 5.50
CA VAL A 92 14.86 1.30 5.79
C VAL A 92 13.58 0.51 6.08
N GLN A 93 12.66 1.06 6.86
CA GLN A 93 11.37 0.41 7.13
C GLN A 93 10.60 0.16 5.83
N ARG A 94 10.47 1.18 4.98
CA ARG A 94 9.75 1.10 3.72
C ARG A 94 10.42 0.12 2.74
N TRP A 95 11.74 0.10 2.68
CA TRP A 95 12.51 -0.82 1.84
C TRP A 95 12.32 -2.26 2.32
N ASN A 96 12.44 -2.50 3.63
CA ASN A 96 12.27 -3.81 4.23
C ASN A 96 10.84 -4.34 4.09
N GLN A 97 9.82 -3.49 4.06
CA GLN A 97 8.44 -3.92 3.75
C GLN A 97 8.34 -4.57 2.36
N ILE A 98 9.16 -4.15 1.39
CA ILE A 98 9.17 -4.67 0.03
C ILE A 98 10.20 -5.79 -0.16
N TYR A 99 11.45 -5.59 0.27
CA TYR A 99 12.60 -6.47 0.01
C TYR A 99 13.16 -7.17 1.25
N GLY A 100 12.60 -6.93 2.44
CA GLY A 100 13.13 -7.45 3.70
C GLY A 100 13.10 -8.98 3.79
N ASN A 101 13.92 -9.51 4.70
CA ASN A 101 14.07 -10.95 4.92
C ASN A 101 13.35 -11.45 6.19
N ASN A 102 12.45 -10.68 6.78
CA ASN A 102 11.66 -11.11 7.94
C ASN A 102 10.33 -11.74 7.47
N PRO A 103 9.78 -12.77 8.13
CA PRO A 103 8.44 -13.30 7.81
C PRO A 103 7.31 -12.24 7.82
N ASN A 104 7.49 -11.13 8.55
CA ASN A 104 6.53 -10.04 8.66
C ASN A 104 6.83 -8.83 7.75
N ASN A 105 7.77 -8.97 6.80
CA ASN A 105 8.08 -7.98 5.77
C ASN A 105 8.64 -8.66 4.49
N GLY A 106 8.93 -7.90 3.44
CA GLY A 106 9.47 -8.47 2.19
C GLY A 106 8.41 -9.05 1.27
N THR A 107 7.38 -8.28 0.94
CA THR A 107 6.26 -8.74 0.09
C THR A 107 6.72 -9.32 -1.24
N VAL A 108 7.71 -8.71 -1.89
CA VAL A 108 8.25 -9.17 -3.18
C VAL A 108 8.93 -10.53 -3.04
N ARG A 109 9.71 -10.74 -1.98
CA ARG A 109 10.37 -12.02 -1.70
C ARG A 109 9.35 -13.14 -1.48
N LEU A 110 8.28 -12.86 -0.72
CA LEU A 110 7.19 -13.81 -0.50
C LEU A 110 6.51 -14.19 -1.83
N LEU A 111 6.26 -13.19 -2.68
CA LEU A 111 5.57 -13.37 -3.96
C LEU A 111 6.44 -14.07 -5.01
N ASP A 112 7.73 -13.76 -5.10
CA ASP A 112 8.67 -14.47 -5.98
C ASP A 112 8.74 -15.96 -5.59
N ARG A 113 8.83 -16.25 -4.29
CA ARG A 113 8.81 -17.64 -3.81
C ARG A 113 7.47 -18.34 -4.07
N ALA A 114 6.35 -17.64 -3.87
CA ALA A 114 5.02 -18.17 -4.16
C ALA A 114 4.85 -18.48 -5.66
N LEU A 115 5.34 -17.59 -6.53
CA LEU A 115 5.34 -17.76 -7.98
C LEU A 115 6.10 -19.03 -8.39
N ASP A 116 7.31 -19.22 -7.84
CA ASP A 116 8.13 -20.40 -8.12
C ASP A 116 7.52 -21.71 -7.64
N LEU A 117 6.76 -21.68 -6.55
CA LEU A 117 6.07 -22.86 -6.00
C LEU A 117 4.74 -23.16 -6.71
N ALA A 118 4.09 -22.14 -7.29
CA ALA A 118 2.82 -22.29 -8.00
C ALA A 118 3.00 -22.61 -9.49
N LYS A 119 4.13 -22.22 -10.11
CA LYS A 119 4.36 -22.44 -11.54
C LYS A 119 4.41 -23.95 -11.87
N GLY A 120 3.81 -24.31 -13.00
CA GLY A 120 3.82 -25.69 -13.49
C GLY A 120 2.77 -26.61 -12.87
N ASP A 121 2.01 -26.17 -11.88
CA ASP A 121 0.86 -26.91 -11.34
C ASP A 121 -0.46 -26.32 -11.89
N PRO A 122 -1.15 -27.03 -12.80
CA PRO A 122 -2.44 -26.60 -13.33
C PRO A 122 -3.52 -26.37 -12.26
N ALA A 123 -3.48 -27.08 -11.13
CA ALA A 123 -4.44 -26.87 -10.03
C ALA A 123 -4.21 -25.54 -9.28
N LYS A 124 -3.07 -24.87 -9.51
CA LYS A 124 -2.73 -23.57 -8.96
C LYS A 124 -2.84 -22.44 -9.99
N ALA A 125 -3.51 -22.67 -11.12
CA ALA A 125 -3.57 -21.70 -12.22
C ALA A 125 -4.09 -20.32 -11.78
N ASN A 126 -5.20 -20.25 -11.04
CA ASN A 126 -5.74 -18.99 -10.51
C ASN A 126 -4.83 -18.38 -9.43
N LEU A 127 -4.30 -19.19 -8.51
CA LEU A 127 -3.35 -18.75 -7.49
C LEU A 127 -2.12 -18.08 -8.13
N LEU A 128 -1.58 -18.68 -9.18
CA LEU A 128 -0.46 -18.13 -9.95
C LEU A 128 -0.79 -16.73 -10.50
N GLN A 129 -1.98 -16.54 -11.07
CA GLN A 129 -2.38 -15.23 -11.60
C GLN A 129 -2.62 -14.19 -10.49
N MET A 130 -3.20 -14.60 -9.35
CA MET A 130 -3.37 -13.73 -8.18
C MET A 130 -2.01 -13.26 -7.63
N ILE A 131 -1.01 -14.16 -7.58
CA ILE A 131 0.36 -13.83 -7.21
C ILE A 131 0.96 -12.81 -8.19
N ARG A 132 0.82 -13.01 -9.50
CA ARG A 132 1.31 -12.07 -10.53
C ARG A 132 0.70 -10.68 -10.37
N ILE A 133 -0.61 -10.59 -10.15
CA ILE A 133 -1.31 -9.32 -9.93
C ILE A 133 -0.80 -8.61 -8.68
N LEU A 134 -0.68 -9.32 -7.55
CA LEU A 134 -0.21 -8.72 -6.30
C LEU A 134 1.27 -8.31 -6.38
N ARG A 135 2.08 -9.10 -7.09
CA ARG A 135 3.49 -8.80 -7.39
C ARG A 135 3.60 -7.52 -8.20
N ALA A 136 2.81 -7.38 -9.26
CA ALA A 136 2.80 -6.16 -10.06
C ALA A 136 2.41 -4.92 -9.24
N MET A 137 1.42 -5.05 -8.36
CA MET A 137 1.04 -3.96 -7.46
C MET A 137 2.17 -3.56 -6.50
N ASN A 138 2.90 -4.51 -5.91
CA ASN A 138 4.02 -4.22 -5.00
C ASN A 138 5.20 -3.56 -5.72
N TYR A 139 5.50 -3.96 -6.95
CA TYR A 139 6.53 -3.29 -7.74
C TYR A 139 6.12 -1.92 -8.25
N MET A 140 4.83 -1.70 -8.54
CA MET A 140 4.30 -0.37 -8.82
C MET A 140 4.54 0.56 -7.61
N ILE A 141 4.27 0.08 -6.38
CA ILE A 141 4.58 0.80 -5.14
C ILE A 141 6.08 1.07 -5.00
N ALA A 142 6.93 0.07 -5.29
CA ALA A 142 8.38 0.21 -5.21
C ALA A 142 8.90 1.29 -6.16
N VAL A 143 8.49 1.26 -7.43
CA VAL A 143 8.90 2.25 -8.43
C VAL A 143 8.32 3.63 -8.11
N ASP A 144 7.07 3.72 -7.64
CA ASP A 144 6.48 5.00 -7.23
C ASP A 144 7.19 5.60 -6.03
N THR A 145 7.83 4.79 -5.19
CA THR A 145 8.55 5.25 -3.99
C THR A 145 9.99 5.64 -4.32
N TYR A 146 10.70 4.81 -5.10
CA TYR A 146 12.15 4.87 -5.27
C TYR A 146 12.65 5.03 -6.72
N GLY A 147 11.79 5.00 -7.73
CA GLY A 147 12.22 5.00 -9.13
C GLY A 147 12.81 3.65 -9.54
N ASP A 148 14.07 3.62 -9.97
CA ASP A 148 14.73 2.37 -10.37
C ASP A 148 14.86 1.43 -9.17
N VAL A 149 14.63 0.13 -9.33
CA VAL A 149 14.69 -0.83 -8.21
C VAL A 149 15.11 -2.23 -8.69
N PRO A 150 15.64 -3.09 -7.81
CA PRO A 150 15.85 -4.50 -8.15
C PRO A 150 14.55 -5.18 -8.58
N TYR A 151 14.49 -5.68 -9.83
CA TYR A 151 13.27 -6.30 -10.38
C TYR A 151 13.56 -7.64 -11.07
N SER A 152 14.16 -7.62 -12.25
CA SER A 152 14.42 -8.83 -13.05
C SER A 152 15.46 -9.78 -12.43
N GLU A 153 16.32 -9.28 -11.54
CA GLU A 153 17.34 -10.04 -10.84
C GLU A 153 17.07 -10.24 -9.34
N ALA A 154 16.00 -9.62 -8.82
CA ALA A 154 15.66 -9.69 -7.40
C ALA A 154 15.42 -11.14 -6.94
N ASN A 155 15.82 -11.44 -5.71
CA ASN A 155 15.62 -12.71 -5.01
C ASN A 155 16.18 -13.98 -5.68
N LYS A 156 16.97 -13.87 -6.76
CA LYS A 156 17.56 -15.02 -7.47
C LYS A 156 18.62 -15.80 -6.66
N ALA A 157 19.07 -15.27 -5.52
CA ALA A 157 19.89 -16.03 -4.57
C ALA A 157 19.15 -17.22 -3.94
N TYR A 158 17.81 -17.14 -3.80
CA TYR A 158 17.00 -18.11 -3.04
C TYR A 158 16.18 -19.06 -3.91
N THR A 159 15.95 -18.72 -5.18
CA THR A 159 14.95 -19.40 -6.04
C THR A 159 15.45 -20.70 -6.69
N GLY A 160 16.66 -21.17 -6.36
CA GLY A 160 17.24 -22.37 -6.97
C GLY A 160 17.42 -22.26 -8.49
N THR A 161 17.44 -21.03 -9.02
CA THR A 161 17.75 -20.77 -10.43
C THR A 161 19.22 -21.11 -10.71
N ALA A 162 19.53 -21.45 -11.97
CA ALA A 162 20.88 -21.86 -12.38
C ALA A 162 21.98 -20.79 -12.14
N VAL A 163 21.60 -19.55 -11.84
CA VAL A 163 22.49 -18.43 -11.58
C VAL A 163 22.15 -17.80 -10.23
N THR A 164 23.03 -17.95 -9.25
CA THR A 164 22.94 -17.26 -7.96
C THR A 164 23.33 -15.80 -8.12
N ILE A 165 22.37 -14.88 -8.01
CA ILE A 165 22.61 -13.43 -8.02
C ILE A 165 22.42 -12.89 -6.60
N THR A 166 23.50 -12.39 -5.99
CA THR A 166 23.51 -11.82 -4.64
C THR A 166 23.53 -10.29 -4.63
N THR A 167 23.79 -9.66 -5.77
CA THR A 167 23.87 -8.20 -5.96
C THR A 167 23.01 -7.78 -7.16
N PRO A 168 21.68 -7.86 -7.04
CA PRO A 168 20.78 -7.66 -8.17
C PRO A 168 20.89 -6.24 -8.72
N LYS A 169 20.87 -6.11 -10.06
CA LYS A 169 20.82 -4.80 -10.71
C LYS A 169 19.49 -4.09 -10.45
N TYR A 170 19.53 -2.76 -10.54
CA TYR A 170 18.34 -1.92 -10.47
C TYR A 170 17.81 -1.68 -11.88
N ASP A 171 16.61 -2.16 -12.14
CA ASP A 171 15.96 -1.98 -13.44
C ASP A 171 15.33 -0.60 -13.54
N LYS A 172 15.24 -0.07 -14.76
CA LYS A 172 14.64 1.23 -15.02
C LYS A 172 13.17 1.20 -14.64
N GLY A 173 12.71 2.21 -13.91
CA GLY A 173 11.29 2.31 -13.53
C GLY A 173 10.34 2.23 -14.73
N ALA A 174 10.73 2.79 -15.88
CA ALA A 174 9.95 2.73 -17.12
C ALA A 174 9.83 1.31 -17.70
N ASP A 175 10.92 0.53 -17.67
CA ASP A 175 10.95 -0.86 -18.15
C ASP A 175 10.13 -1.76 -17.23
N ILE A 176 10.27 -1.56 -15.91
CA ILE A 176 9.45 -2.25 -14.90
C ILE A 176 7.98 -1.97 -15.20
N TYR A 177 7.57 -0.69 -15.33
CA TYR A 177 6.18 -0.32 -15.61
C TYR A 177 5.62 -0.92 -16.91
N ALA A 178 6.45 -1.08 -17.95
CA ALA A 178 6.04 -1.75 -19.18
C ALA A 178 5.74 -3.23 -18.92
N ASP A 179 6.58 -3.91 -18.14
CA ASP A 179 6.37 -5.30 -17.75
C ASP A 179 5.18 -5.46 -16.78
N LEU A 180 4.99 -4.53 -15.83
CA LEU A 180 3.84 -4.55 -14.92
C LEU A 180 2.51 -4.50 -15.68
N TYR A 181 2.42 -3.65 -16.71
CA TYR A 181 1.23 -3.57 -17.56
C TYR A 181 0.97 -4.90 -18.30
N LYS A 182 2.02 -5.53 -18.83
CA LYS A 182 1.94 -6.86 -19.47
C LYS A 182 1.48 -7.92 -18.46
N GLU A 183 2.11 -7.99 -17.29
CA GLU A 183 1.78 -8.94 -16.22
C GLU A 183 0.32 -8.81 -15.78
N LEU A 184 -0.16 -7.58 -15.53
CA LEU A 184 -1.55 -7.33 -15.15
C LEU A 184 -2.53 -7.76 -16.25
N LYS A 185 -2.23 -7.43 -17.52
CA LYS A 185 -3.09 -7.76 -18.67
C LYS A 185 -3.19 -9.27 -18.88
N GLU A 186 -2.06 -9.96 -18.88
CA GLU A 186 -1.99 -11.41 -19.08
C GLU A 186 -2.59 -12.18 -17.90
N ALA A 187 -2.25 -11.81 -16.66
CA ALA A 187 -2.78 -12.48 -15.48
C ALA A 187 -4.31 -12.31 -15.36
N ARG A 188 -4.82 -11.10 -15.66
CA ARG A 188 -6.27 -10.84 -15.74
C ARG A 188 -6.97 -11.76 -16.74
N ALA A 189 -6.40 -11.92 -17.93
CA ALA A 189 -6.98 -12.74 -18.99
C ALA A 189 -6.91 -14.25 -18.67
N ALA A 190 -5.89 -14.69 -17.93
CA ALA A 190 -5.69 -16.09 -17.58
C ALA A 190 -6.51 -16.56 -16.35
N LEU A 191 -7.02 -15.65 -15.52
CA LEU A 191 -7.95 -15.97 -14.44
C LEU A 191 -9.24 -16.57 -14.99
N THR A 192 -9.68 -17.71 -14.45
CA THR A 192 -10.84 -18.45 -14.96
C THR A 192 -11.67 -19.09 -13.85
N THR A 193 -12.97 -19.22 -14.10
CA THR A 193 -13.89 -20.04 -13.27
C THR A 193 -14.13 -21.42 -13.89
N THR A 194 -13.57 -21.67 -15.07
CA THR A 194 -13.73 -22.93 -15.80
C THR A 194 -12.67 -23.95 -15.35
N ASN A 195 -13.13 -25.17 -15.07
CA ASN A 195 -12.26 -26.30 -14.78
C ASN A 195 -11.94 -27.09 -16.04
N THR A 196 -10.67 -27.40 -16.24
CA THR A 196 -10.25 -28.47 -17.16
C THR A 196 -10.70 -29.83 -16.59
N PRO A 197 -11.28 -30.75 -17.37
CA PRO A 197 -11.67 -32.07 -16.87
C PRO A 197 -10.50 -32.77 -16.15
N GLY A 198 -10.75 -33.22 -14.91
CA GLY A 198 -9.74 -33.89 -14.08
C GLY A 198 -8.75 -32.96 -13.36
N VAL A 199 -8.84 -31.63 -13.53
CA VAL A 199 -7.97 -30.64 -12.88
C VAL A 199 -8.79 -29.47 -12.34
N ASN A 200 -8.55 -29.05 -11.10
CA ASN A 200 -9.26 -27.93 -10.49
C ASN A 200 -8.67 -26.55 -10.88
N THR A 201 -8.55 -26.27 -12.18
CA THR A 201 -7.92 -25.04 -12.72
C THR A 201 -8.67 -23.76 -12.36
N GLY A 202 -9.99 -23.83 -12.26
CA GLY A 202 -10.91 -22.74 -11.97
C GLY A 202 -11.24 -22.58 -10.49
N ALA A 203 -10.46 -23.19 -9.60
CA ALA A 203 -10.68 -23.15 -8.16
C ALA A 203 -10.58 -21.73 -7.58
N ALA A 204 -11.32 -21.50 -6.50
CA ALA A 204 -11.08 -20.38 -5.60
C ALA A 204 -9.80 -20.61 -4.77
N VAL A 205 -9.19 -19.52 -4.32
CA VAL A 205 -8.07 -19.55 -3.38
C VAL A 205 -8.60 -19.19 -1.99
N ASN A 206 -8.76 -20.20 -1.14
CA ASN A 206 -9.43 -20.06 0.16
C ASN A 206 -8.67 -19.18 1.17
N THR A 207 -7.36 -19.04 1.03
CA THR A 207 -6.52 -18.27 1.97
C THR A 207 -6.45 -16.78 1.63
N ASP A 208 -7.04 -16.36 0.50
CA ASP A 208 -7.09 -14.97 0.07
C ASP A 208 -7.84 -14.09 1.09
N ILE A 209 -7.17 -13.06 1.62
CA ILE A 209 -7.78 -12.15 2.60
C ILE A 209 -8.40 -10.91 1.98
N PHE A 210 -8.19 -10.66 0.68
CA PHE A 210 -8.90 -9.58 -0.02
C PHE A 210 -10.31 -10.02 -0.35
N TYR A 211 -10.48 -11.24 -0.87
CA TYR A 211 -11.78 -11.71 -1.37
C TYR A 211 -12.16 -13.13 -0.95
N GLY A 212 -11.34 -13.85 -0.16
CA GLY A 212 -11.55 -15.28 0.17
C GLY A 212 -12.00 -15.58 1.61
N THR A 213 -11.75 -14.71 2.60
CA THR A 213 -12.16 -14.95 4.01
C THR A 213 -12.92 -13.76 4.60
N SER A 214 -14.13 -14.04 5.12
CA SER A 214 -15.12 -13.11 5.71
C SER A 214 -15.65 -11.94 4.86
N LEU A 215 -15.21 -11.74 3.61
CA LEU A 215 -15.64 -10.61 2.76
C LEU A 215 -15.84 -10.99 1.28
N THR A 216 -16.65 -12.04 1.04
CA THR A 216 -17.17 -12.55 -0.25
C THR A 216 -16.57 -13.86 -0.77
N SER A 217 -16.86 -14.93 -0.04
CA SER A 217 -17.05 -16.28 -0.58
C SER A 217 -15.80 -17.06 -1.02
N THR A 218 -15.73 -18.33 -0.61
CA THR A 218 -14.87 -19.38 -1.19
C THR A 218 -15.35 -19.82 -2.59
N ASN A 219 -16.23 -19.03 -3.23
CA ASN A 219 -16.80 -19.30 -4.53
C ASN A 219 -15.99 -18.61 -5.63
N ALA A 220 -15.39 -19.39 -6.52
CA ALA A 220 -14.61 -18.89 -7.64
C ALA A 220 -15.41 -17.92 -8.53
N ALA A 221 -16.72 -18.16 -8.71
CA ALA A 221 -17.59 -17.29 -9.49
C ALA A 221 -17.76 -15.88 -8.89
N VAL A 222 -17.42 -15.70 -7.62
CA VAL A 222 -17.41 -14.39 -6.94
C VAL A 222 -16.00 -13.84 -6.83
N GLN A 223 -15.05 -14.66 -6.38
CA GLN A 223 -13.67 -14.25 -6.13
C GLN A 223 -12.91 -13.88 -7.42
N ILE A 224 -13.01 -14.72 -8.45
CA ILE A 224 -12.18 -14.56 -9.67
C ILE A 224 -12.53 -13.28 -10.44
N PRO A 225 -13.82 -12.92 -10.66
CA PRO A 225 -14.16 -11.64 -11.27
C PRO A 225 -13.67 -10.41 -10.48
N LYS A 226 -13.57 -10.49 -9.15
CA LYS A 226 -13.02 -9.40 -8.32
C LYS A 226 -11.54 -9.22 -8.55
N TRP A 227 -10.77 -10.30 -8.63
CA TRP A 227 -9.34 -10.23 -9.01
C TRP A 227 -9.14 -9.70 -10.44
N GLN A 228 -10.00 -10.09 -11.38
CA GLN A 228 -9.95 -9.55 -12.73
C GLN A 228 -10.19 -8.02 -12.74
N ARG A 229 -11.17 -7.55 -11.96
CA ARG A 229 -11.46 -6.11 -11.80
C ARG A 229 -10.37 -5.36 -11.02
N LEU A 230 -9.74 -5.98 -10.02
CA LEU A 230 -8.56 -5.42 -9.34
C LEU A 230 -7.41 -5.21 -10.33
N ALA A 231 -7.12 -6.22 -11.17
CA ALA A 231 -6.10 -6.09 -12.21
C ALA A 231 -6.43 -4.96 -13.19
N GLY A 232 -7.69 -4.85 -13.64
CA GLY A 232 -8.16 -3.73 -14.46
C GLY A 232 -8.00 -2.36 -13.77
N SER A 233 -8.36 -2.24 -12.50
CA SER A 233 -8.18 -1.01 -11.72
C SER A 233 -6.71 -0.63 -11.52
N LEU A 234 -5.83 -1.62 -11.35
CA LEU A 234 -4.38 -1.40 -11.30
C LEU A 234 -3.82 -0.97 -12.66
N MET A 235 -4.32 -1.55 -13.77
CA MET A 235 -3.99 -1.07 -15.12
C MET A 235 -4.43 0.37 -15.32
N LEU A 236 -5.63 0.76 -14.87
CA LEU A 236 -6.10 2.14 -14.90
C LEU A 236 -5.16 3.06 -14.11
N ARG A 237 -4.83 2.71 -12.87
CA ARG A 237 -3.90 3.48 -12.02
C ARG A 237 -2.54 3.66 -12.71
N LEU A 238 -1.97 2.57 -13.21
CA LEU A 238 -0.71 2.55 -13.96
C LEU A 238 -0.79 3.43 -15.21
N GLY A 239 -1.86 3.30 -16.01
CA GLY A 239 -2.07 4.11 -17.21
C GLY A 239 -2.17 5.60 -16.88
N MET A 240 -2.86 5.94 -15.80
CA MET A 240 -2.96 7.33 -15.37
C MET A 240 -1.62 7.92 -14.94
N ARG A 241 -0.65 7.13 -14.43
CA ARG A 241 0.72 7.63 -14.17
C ARG A 241 1.40 8.18 -15.42
N TYR A 242 1.08 7.67 -16.60
CA TYR A 242 1.57 8.22 -17.87
C TYR A 242 0.88 9.51 -18.32
N SER A 243 -0.18 9.97 -17.66
CA SER A 243 -1.02 11.07 -18.15
C SER A 243 -0.30 12.39 -18.46
N LYS A 244 0.84 12.68 -17.81
CA LYS A 244 1.73 13.79 -18.19
C LYS A 244 2.83 13.34 -19.16
N LEU A 245 3.47 12.21 -18.90
CA LEU A 245 4.62 11.70 -19.64
C LEU A 245 4.30 11.30 -21.09
N ASP A 246 3.19 10.60 -21.29
CA ASP A 246 2.75 10.08 -22.57
C ASP A 246 1.22 9.90 -22.55
N ALA A 247 0.51 10.91 -23.04
CA ALA A 247 -0.96 10.94 -23.06
C ALA A 247 -1.56 9.85 -23.96
N SER A 248 -0.90 9.52 -25.08
CA SER A 248 -1.36 8.48 -26.01
C SER A 248 -1.25 7.09 -25.37
N LYS A 249 -0.13 6.79 -24.72
CA LYS A 249 0.04 5.55 -23.95
C LYS A 249 -0.93 5.47 -22.78
N ALA A 250 -1.14 6.58 -22.07
CA ALA A 250 -2.15 6.65 -21.01
C ALA A 250 -3.55 6.28 -21.53
N ALA A 251 -4.00 6.89 -22.63
CA ALA A 251 -5.31 6.63 -23.23
C ALA A 251 -5.45 5.16 -23.71
N ALA A 252 -4.38 4.59 -24.29
CA ALA A 252 -4.38 3.19 -24.72
C ALA A 252 -4.51 2.24 -23.52
N ILE A 253 -3.75 2.45 -22.45
CA ILE A 253 -3.82 1.61 -21.24
C ILE A 253 -5.19 1.76 -20.55
N VAL A 254 -5.76 2.97 -20.50
CA VAL A 254 -7.12 3.21 -19.97
C VAL A 254 -8.16 2.41 -20.77
N THR A 255 -8.08 2.44 -22.10
CA THR A 255 -8.98 1.66 -22.97
C THR A 255 -8.86 0.16 -22.67
N ASP A 256 -7.64 -0.34 -22.56
CA ASP A 256 -7.36 -1.73 -22.22
C ASP A 256 -7.86 -2.12 -20.81
N ALA A 257 -7.71 -1.23 -19.83
CA ALA A 257 -8.20 -1.44 -18.48
C ALA A 257 -9.73 -1.63 -18.44
N LEU A 258 -10.46 -0.90 -19.30
CA LEU A 258 -11.92 -0.98 -19.42
C LEU A 258 -12.42 -2.20 -20.22
N SER A 259 -11.55 -2.88 -20.96
CA SER A 259 -11.90 -4.11 -21.70
C SER A 259 -12.04 -5.34 -20.79
N GLY A 260 -12.64 -6.41 -21.31
CA GLY A 260 -12.80 -7.69 -20.61
C GLY A 260 -13.70 -7.55 -19.38
N ALA A 261 -13.21 -7.96 -18.21
CA ALA A 261 -13.92 -7.78 -16.93
C ALA A 261 -14.00 -6.31 -16.46
N GLY A 262 -13.27 -5.41 -17.12
CA GLY A 262 -13.20 -4.00 -16.79
C GLY A 262 -12.47 -3.73 -15.46
N VAL A 263 -12.90 -2.66 -14.80
CA VAL A 263 -12.40 -2.18 -13.51
C VAL A 263 -13.44 -2.44 -12.40
N MET A 264 -13.12 -2.13 -11.14
CA MET A 264 -14.07 -2.25 -10.00
C MET A 264 -15.42 -1.57 -10.31
N THR A 265 -16.52 -2.21 -9.94
CA THR A 265 -17.90 -1.73 -10.23
C THR A 265 -18.67 -1.27 -9.00
N SER A 266 -18.19 -1.59 -7.79
CA SER A 266 -18.75 -1.11 -6.53
C SER A 266 -17.74 -1.24 -5.39
N ASN A 267 -18.05 -0.68 -4.22
CA ASN A 267 -17.26 -0.87 -3.01
C ASN A 267 -17.12 -2.34 -2.57
N ALA A 268 -17.99 -3.24 -3.04
CA ALA A 268 -17.81 -4.67 -2.80
C ALA A 268 -16.53 -5.21 -3.46
N ASP A 269 -15.98 -4.54 -4.46
CA ASP A 269 -14.73 -4.93 -5.11
C ASP A 269 -13.47 -4.31 -4.46
N ASN A 270 -13.61 -3.50 -3.41
CA ASN A 270 -12.46 -2.87 -2.74
C ASN A 270 -11.46 -3.93 -2.27
N ALA A 271 -10.18 -3.72 -2.56
CA ALA A 271 -9.09 -4.51 -1.99
C ALA A 271 -8.58 -3.84 -0.72
N TYR A 272 -8.76 -4.51 0.42
CA TYR A 272 -8.33 -4.01 1.72
C TYR A 272 -7.92 -5.13 2.66
N ILE A 273 -7.20 -4.76 3.70
CA ILE A 273 -6.71 -5.65 4.75
C ILE A 273 -7.58 -5.45 5.99
N PRO A 274 -8.29 -6.47 6.48
CA PRO A 274 -9.07 -6.38 7.71
C PRO A 274 -8.18 -6.49 8.96
N PHE A 275 -8.55 -5.75 10.01
CA PHE A 275 -7.89 -5.77 11.32
C PHE A 275 -8.93 -5.94 12.44
N ASN A 276 -8.47 -6.40 13.60
CA ASN A 276 -9.33 -6.64 14.76
C ASN A 276 -8.56 -6.35 16.07
N ALA A 277 -9.19 -6.65 17.21
CA ALA A 277 -8.62 -6.33 18.52
C ALA A 277 -7.32 -7.10 18.85
N THR A 278 -7.14 -8.32 18.31
CA THR A 278 -5.93 -9.12 18.53
C THR A 278 -4.86 -8.85 17.46
N ASP A 279 -5.29 -8.44 16.27
CA ASP A 279 -4.42 -8.18 15.13
C ASP A 279 -4.67 -6.77 14.61
N ASN A 280 -3.93 -5.81 15.19
CA ASN A 280 -4.19 -4.38 15.05
C ASN A 280 -3.62 -3.79 13.75
N ASN A 281 -4.27 -2.73 13.27
CA ASN A 281 -3.85 -1.90 12.17
C ASN A 281 -2.48 -1.26 12.49
N PRO A 282 -1.40 -1.63 11.78
CA PRO A 282 -0.06 -1.14 12.07
C PRO A 282 0.13 0.33 11.72
N LEU A 283 -0.64 0.87 10.75
CA LEU A 283 -0.57 2.28 10.37
C LEU A 283 -1.01 3.19 11.53
N ASN A 284 -1.97 2.74 12.35
CA ASN A 284 -2.46 3.51 13.49
C ASN A 284 -1.73 3.20 14.81
N ALA A 285 -0.76 2.28 14.82
CA ALA A 285 -0.07 1.86 16.04
C ALA A 285 0.71 3.00 16.72
N GLY A 286 1.41 3.83 15.95
CA GLY A 286 2.14 5.01 16.47
C GLY A 286 1.19 6.10 16.97
N PRO A 287 0.31 6.65 16.10
CA PRO A 287 -0.66 7.68 16.46
C PRO A 287 -1.59 7.31 17.60
N ARG A 288 -1.95 6.03 17.76
CA ARG A 288 -2.84 5.60 18.84
C ARG A 288 -2.10 5.08 20.07
N GLY A 289 -1.06 4.28 19.86
CA GLY A 289 -0.48 3.43 20.91
C GLY A 289 0.76 3.97 21.60
N THR A 290 1.58 4.78 20.92
CA THR A 290 2.89 5.19 21.46
C THR A 290 2.86 6.59 22.06
N ASN A 291 2.56 7.62 21.24
CA ASN A 291 2.59 9.02 21.69
C ASN A 291 1.53 9.86 20.97
N PRO A 292 0.23 9.65 21.23
CA PRO A 292 -0.85 10.26 20.44
C PRO A 292 -0.79 11.78 20.35
N PHE A 293 -0.32 12.46 21.39
CA PHE A 293 -0.19 13.92 21.43
C PHE A 293 0.92 14.48 20.54
N ASN A 294 1.70 13.63 19.87
CA ASN A 294 2.65 14.05 18.83
C ASN A 294 2.00 14.14 17.46
N TYR A 295 0.80 13.57 17.29
CA TYR A 295 0.22 13.31 15.99
C TYR A 295 -1.06 14.12 15.75
N TYR A 296 -1.10 14.88 14.66
CA TYR A 296 -2.20 15.78 14.32
C TYR A 296 -2.52 15.74 12.83
N LEU A 297 -3.75 16.09 12.45
CA LEU A 297 -4.10 16.39 11.06
C LEU A 297 -3.53 17.75 10.66
N TYR A 298 -2.99 17.85 9.45
CA TYR A 298 -2.42 19.09 8.94
C TYR A 298 -3.52 20.13 8.60
N GLU A 299 -3.19 21.42 8.73
CA GLU A 299 -4.08 22.55 8.47
C GLU A 299 -4.71 22.53 7.06
N PRO A 300 -3.98 22.33 5.96
CA PRO A 300 -4.57 22.22 4.62
C PRO A 300 -5.67 21.16 4.53
N PHE A 301 -5.46 19.99 5.12
CA PHE A 301 -6.42 18.90 5.09
C PHE A 301 -7.65 19.18 5.96
N VAL A 302 -7.46 19.68 7.18
CA VAL A 302 -8.59 20.09 8.02
C VAL A 302 -9.38 21.23 7.37
N ASN A 303 -8.71 22.20 6.75
CA ASN A 303 -9.36 23.31 6.04
C ASN A 303 -10.15 22.82 4.83
N GLN A 304 -9.65 21.83 4.08
CA GLN A 304 -10.42 21.19 3.01
C GLN A 304 -11.72 20.58 3.53
N LEU A 305 -11.65 19.80 4.62
CA LEU A 305 -12.84 19.19 5.23
C LEU A 305 -13.83 20.24 5.75
N LYS A 306 -13.33 21.30 6.40
CA LYS A 306 -14.16 22.37 6.97
C LYS A 306 -14.81 23.25 5.90
N SER A 307 -14.03 23.75 4.94
CA SER A 307 -14.50 24.68 3.91
C SER A 307 -15.54 24.05 2.98
N THR A 308 -15.52 22.73 2.85
CA THR A 308 -16.50 21.96 2.06
C THR A 308 -17.54 21.26 2.93
N ASN A 309 -17.58 21.53 4.24
CA ASN A 309 -18.47 20.86 5.20
C ASN A 309 -18.56 19.34 4.96
N ASP A 310 -17.40 18.70 4.83
CA ASP A 310 -17.28 17.34 4.31
C ASP A 310 -17.94 16.32 5.27
N PRO A 311 -18.94 15.55 4.83
CA PRO A 311 -19.63 14.57 5.69
C PRO A 311 -18.72 13.49 6.29
N ARG A 312 -17.55 13.23 5.69
CA ARG A 312 -16.54 12.30 6.21
C ARG A 312 -15.79 12.87 7.40
N GLY A 313 -15.78 14.20 7.57
CA GLY A 313 -15.02 14.92 8.57
C GLY A 313 -15.20 14.38 9.99
N LYS A 314 -16.44 14.06 10.40
CA LYS A 314 -16.73 13.50 11.73
C LYS A 314 -16.11 12.13 11.99
N TYR A 315 -15.79 11.37 10.95
CA TYR A 315 -15.15 10.05 11.06
C TYR A 315 -13.63 10.11 10.89
N ILE A 316 -13.11 11.21 10.35
CA ILE A 316 -11.67 11.42 10.13
C ILE A 316 -11.04 12.21 11.26
N ALA A 317 -11.67 13.32 11.62
CA ALA A 317 -11.11 14.37 12.47
C ALA A 317 -11.80 14.38 13.84
N ALA A 318 -10.98 14.45 14.88
CA ALA A 318 -11.46 14.63 16.24
C ALA A 318 -10.52 15.55 17.02
N TYR A 319 -11.11 16.31 17.92
CA TYR A 319 -10.41 17.03 18.96
C TYR A 319 -10.59 16.31 20.29
N TYR A 320 -9.50 16.20 21.06
CA TYR A 320 -9.47 15.61 22.39
C TYR A 320 -9.00 16.66 23.40
N GLN A 321 -9.70 16.77 24.53
CA GLN A 321 -9.29 17.68 25.60
C GLN A 321 -7.91 17.32 26.18
N ALA A 322 -7.61 16.01 26.22
CA ALA A 322 -6.32 15.44 26.59
C ALA A 322 -5.71 14.67 25.40
N PRO A 323 -4.97 15.32 24.49
CA PRO A 323 -4.41 14.68 23.30
C PRO A 323 -3.51 13.48 23.56
N ASN A 324 -2.96 13.37 24.76
CA ASN A 324 -2.13 12.25 25.21
C ASN A 324 -2.93 11.05 25.74
N ASN A 325 -4.22 11.20 26.02
CA ASN A 325 -5.08 10.14 26.50
C ASN A 325 -6.31 10.03 25.60
N ILE A 326 -6.32 9.00 24.76
CA ILE A 326 -7.34 8.81 23.73
C ILE A 326 -8.25 7.60 24.01
N ALA A 327 -7.98 6.83 25.05
CA ALA A 327 -8.76 5.65 25.40
C ALA A 327 -9.95 6.04 26.29
N GLY A 328 -11.18 5.84 25.80
CA GLY A 328 -12.41 6.13 26.56
C GLY A 328 -12.68 7.62 26.80
N VAL A 329 -12.00 8.50 26.08
CA VAL A 329 -12.11 9.96 26.25
C VAL A 329 -13.15 10.54 25.28
N PRO A 330 -14.03 11.47 25.74
CA PRO A 330 -14.93 12.20 24.86
C PRO A 330 -14.19 12.93 23.75
N GLN A 331 -14.69 12.80 22.51
CA GLN A 331 -14.13 13.45 21.34
C GLN A 331 -15.11 14.49 20.78
N ASP A 332 -14.59 15.64 20.36
CA ASP A 332 -15.34 16.62 19.59
C ASP A 332 -15.07 16.39 18.09
N THR A 333 -16.13 16.04 17.37
CA THR A 333 -16.12 15.77 15.92
C THR A 333 -16.83 16.85 15.11
N VAL A 334 -17.26 17.95 15.76
CA VAL A 334 -17.88 19.09 15.08
C VAL A 334 -16.82 19.79 14.24
N LEU A 335 -17.02 19.82 12.92
CA LEU A 335 -16.05 20.38 11.97
C LEU A 335 -15.65 21.82 12.29
N ALA A 336 -16.59 22.66 12.72
CA ALA A 336 -16.31 24.06 13.07
C ALA A 336 -15.23 24.20 14.16
N ASN A 337 -15.17 23.23 15.08
CA ASN A 337 -14.25 23.20 16.22
C ASN A 337 -12.88 22.56 15.89
N GLN A 338 -12.70 22.08 14.65
CA GLN A 338 -11.45 21.45 14.23
C GLN A 338 -10.43 22.49 13.77
N PHE A 339 -9.16 22.32 14.13
CA PHE A 339 -8.06 23.19 13.72
C PHE A 339 -6.88 22.29 13.37
N GLY A 340 -6.49 22.23 12.09
CA GLY A 340 -5.33 21.42 11.72
C GLY A 340 -4.04 22.09 12.16
N PHE A 341 -3.03 21.27 12.39
CA PHE A 341 -1.70 21.73 12.79
C PHE A 341 -1.06 22.50 11.62
N PRO A 342 -0.46 23.67 11.86
CA PRO A 342 0.03 24.53 10.78
C PRO A 342 1.29 23.94 10.13
N VAL A 343 1.36 24.06 8.81
CA VAL A 343 2.56 23.65 8.05
C VAL A 343 3.72 24.58 8.41
N GLY A 344 4.90 24.01 8.62
CA GLY A 344 6.10 24.80 8.92
C GLY A 344 6.34 25.08 10.39
N TYR A 345 5.68 24.36 11.28
CA TYR A 345 5.89 24.45 12.73
C TYR A 345 6.20 23.08 13.32
N SER A 346 6.89 23.09 14.45
CA SER A 346 7.11 21.97 15.37
C SER A 346 6.32 22.19 16.66
N ASP A 347 6.27 21.18 17.54
CA ASP A 347 5.69 21.30 18.88
C ASP A 347 6.26 22.47 19.71
N ALA A 348 7.54 22.78 19.50
CA ALA A 348 8.21 23.90 20.14
C ALA A 348 7.85 25.24 19.50
N THR A 349 7.92 25.33 18.17
CA THR A 349 7.79 26.60 17.44
C THR A 349 6.33 27.02 17.21
N VAL A 350 5.37 26.10 17.23
CA VAL A 350 3.94 26.42 17.04
C VAL A 350 3.42 27.44 18.06
N LYS A 351 4.05 27.51 19.24
CA LYS A 351 3.73 28.45 20.33
C LYS A 351 3.96 29.91 19.95
N THR A 352 4.77 30.19 18.91
CA THR A 352 5.05 31.55 18.43
C THR A 352 4.07 32.01 17.35
N LYS A 353 3.22 31.12 16.84
CA LYS A 353 2.21 31.47 15.83
C LYS A 353 1.17 32.40 16.43
N ALA A 354 0.82 33.47 15.71
CA ALA A 354 -0.11 34.51 16.18
C ALA A 354 -1.48 33.97 16.60
N ASP A 355 -1.99 32.94 15.91
CA ASP A 355 -3.27 32.30 16.20
C ASP A 355 -3.11 30.91 16.85
N TYR A 356 -1.99 30.67 17.55
CA TYR A 356 -1.74 29.44 18.31
C TYR A 356 -2.95 29.07 19.18
N LYS A 357 -3.44 27.84 19.04
CA LYS A 357 -4.68 27.39 19.71
C LYS A 357 -4.50 27.11 21.21
N GLY A 358 -3.27 27.18 21.72
CA GLY A 358 -2.94 26.98 23.13
C GLY A 358 -2.52 25.54 23.46
N PRO A 359 -2.00 25.33 24.69
CA PRO A 359 -1.69 24.00 25.21
C PRO A 359 -2.97 23.19 25.37
N ALA A 360 -2.85 21.86 25.39
CA ALA A 360 -3.96 20.94 25.67
C ALA A 360 -4.76 21.38 26.93
N GLN A 361 -6.07 21.16 26.92
CA GLN A 361 -6.94 21.54 28.05
C GLN A 361 -6.68 20.66 29.29
N SER A 362 -6.20 19.44 29.07
CA SER A 362 -5.75 18.52 30.10
C SER A 362 -4.60 17.67 29.53
N GLY A 363 -3.72 17.14 30.39
CA GLY A 363 -2.60 16.30 29.97
C GLY A 363 -1.58 17.03 29.09
N ASN A 364 -1.04 16.32 28.08
CA ASN A 364 0.05 16.80 27.23
C ASN A 364 -0.42 17.00 25.78
N GLY A 365 0.25 17.91 25.06
CA GLY A 365 -0.01 18.23 23.66
C GLY A 365 -0.53 19.65 23.46
N VAL A 366 -1.15 19.88 22.30
CA VAL A 366 -1.64 21.18 21.85
C VAL A 366 -3.05 21.08 21.30
N ARG A 367 -3.76 22.20 21.24
CA ARG A 367 -5.19 22.23 20.86
C ARG A 367 -5.43 22.21 19.35
N TYR A 368 -4.92 21.17 18.69
CA TYR A 368 -5.12 20.91 17.28
C TYR A 368 -5.82 19.56 17.07
N THR A 369 -6.40 19.37 15.90
CA THR A 369 -7.16 18.19 15.50
C THR A 369 -6.25 16.99 15.33
N GLN A 370 -6.66 15.84 15.88
CA GLN A 370 -6.05 14.53 15.70
C GLN A 370 -6.95 13.66 14.80
N LEU A 371 -6.50 12.44 14.48
CA LEU A 371 -7.40 11.45 13.90
C LEU A 371 -8.51 11.09 14.88
N ASN A 372 -9.70 10.82 14.37
CA ASN A 372 -10.76 10.21 15.15
C ASN A 372 -10.41 8.75 15.44
N TYR A 373 -9.81 8.52 16.62
CA TYR A 373 -9.34 7.20 17.07
C TYR A 373 -10.46 6.21 17.40
N ASN A 374 -11.72 6.65 17.41
CA ASN A 374 -12.88 5.76 17.55
C ASN A 374 -13.33 5.15 16.21
N SER A 375 -12.91 5.72 15.08
CA SER A 375 -13.30 5.28 13.74
C SER A 375 -12.09 5.16 12.80
N PHE A 376 -11.76 6.19 12.02
CA PHE A 376 -10.67 6.12 11.06
C PHE A 376 -9.30 5.80 11.70
N GLY A 377 -8.99 6.43 12.83
CA GLY A 377 -7.75 6.22 13.58
C GLY A 377 -7.76 4.97 14.49
N SER A 378 -8.79 4.13 14.42
CA SER A 378 -8.87 2.93 15.28
C SER A 378 -7.79 1.91 14.96
N ASN A 379 -7.35 1.15 15.98
CA ASN A 379 -6.50 -0.03 15.80
C ASN A 379 -7.21 -1.17 15.06
N THR A 380 -8.52 -1.11 14.85
CA THR A 380 -9.26 -2.11 14.07
C THR A 380 -9.76 -1.57 12.74
N ALA A 381 -9.35 -0.34 12.36
CA ALA A 381 -9.69 0.22 11.06
C ALA A 381 -9.05 -0.62 9.94
N PRO A 382 -9.74 -0.86 8.82
CA PRO A 382 -9.15 -1.53 7.66
C PRO A 382 -8.05 -0.67 7.01
N ILE A 383 -7.12 -1.31 6.31
CA ILE A 383 -6.18 -0.62 5.40
C ILE A 383 -6.62 -0.88 3.96
N PHE A 384 -7.02 0.17 3.26
CA PHE A 384 -7.39 0.10 1.84
C PHE A 384 -6.15 0.19 0.95
N VAL A 385 -6.05 -0.73 -0.01
CA VAL A 385 -4.91 -0.83 -0.94
C VAL A 385 -5.29 -0.31 -2.33
N CYS A 386 -6.48 -0.68 -2.80
CA CYS A 386 -7.08 -0.16 -4.02
C CYS A 386 -8.60 -0.16 -3.88
N THR A 387 -9.24 0.98 -4.14
CA THR A 387 -10.70 1.11 -3.94
C THR A 387 -11.43 1.51 -5.20
N TYR A 388 -12.73 1.24 -5.18
CA TYR A 388 -13.70 1.68 -6.16
C TYR A 388 -13.77 3.21 -6.17
N ALA A 389 -13.69 3.88 -5.02
CA ALA A 389 -13.63 5.35 -4.97
C ALA A 389 -12.43 5.91 -5.74
N GLN A 390 -11.23 5.38 -5.49
CA GLN A 390 -10.03 5.74 -6.23
C GLN A 390 -10.18 5.42 -7.73
N THR A 391 -10.72 4.25 -8.07
CA THR A 391 -10.97 3.83 -9.46
C THR A 391 -11.89 4.82 -10.18
N GLN A 392 -13.03 5.18 -9.58
CA GLN A 392 -13.99 6.13 -10.16
C GLN A 392 -13.37 7.53 -10.32
N LEU A 393 -12.59 8.00 -9.36
CA LEU A 393 -11.91 9.30 -9.47
C LEU A 393 -10.82 9.30 -10.56
N LEU A 394 -10.13 8.17 -10.80
CA LEU A 394 -9.23 8.03 -11.95
C LEU A 394 -9.97 7.98 -13.29
N LEU A 395 -11.14 7.35 -13.34
CA LEU A 395 -12.01 7.40 -14.53
C LEU A 395 -12.52 8.82 -14.79
N ALA A 396 -12.82 9.58 -13.75
CA ALA A 396 -13.20 10.98 -13.87
C ALA A 396 -12.05 11.81 -14.46
N ASP A 397 -10.82 11.62 -13.96
CA ASP A 397 -9.60 12.26 -14.49
C ASP A 397 -9.37 11.88 -15.97
N ALA A 398 -9.48 10.58 -16.29
CA ALA A 398 -9.36 10.08 -17.66
C ALA A 398 -10.42 10.67 -18.62
N ALA A 399 -11.68 10.75 -18.19
CA ALA A 399 -12.76 11.37 -18.96
C ALA A 399 -12.56 12.88 -19.14
N ALA A 400 -12.10 13.58 -18.09
CA ALA A 400 -11.77 15.01 -18.16
C ALA A 400 -10.61 15.31 -19.12
N ARG A 401 -9.70 14.34 -19.33
CA ARG A 401 -8.63 14.38 -20.33
C ARG A 401 -9.04 13.93 -21.73
N GLY A 402 -10.26 13.42 -21.90
CA GLY A 402 -10.75 12.89 -23.18
C GLY A 402 -10.27 11.47 -23.51
N TYR A 403 -9.69 10.74 -22.55
CA TYR A 403 -9.34 9.32 -22.74
C TYR A 403 -10.57 8.41 -22.74
N ILE A 404 -11.69 8.91 -22.21
CA ILE A 404 -12.99 8.26 -22.22
C ILE A 404 -13.98 9.23 -22.86
N ALA A 405 -14.85 8.72 -23.75
CA ALA A 405 -15.87 9.50 -24.42
C ALA A 405 -16.88 10.14 -23.45
N GLY A 406 -17.52 11.23 -23.86
CA GLY A 406 -18.54 11.95 -23.08
C GLY A 406 -18.04 13.16 -22.28
N GLY A 407 -16.73 13.44 -22.30
CA GLY A 407 -16.13 14.68 -21.79
C GLY A 407 -16.50 15.01 -20.34
N LEU A 408 -16.77 16.29 -20.06
CA LEU A 408 -17.08 16.77 -18.70
C LEU A 408 -18.36 16.13 -18.10
N GLY A 409 -19.34 15.77 -18.93
CA GLY A 409 -20.55 15.09 -18.48
C GLY A 409 -20.22 13.72 -17.87
N GLN A 410 -19.42 12.93 -18.60
CA GLN A 410 -18.98 11.63 -18.12
C GLN A 410 -18.01 11.74 -16.93
N ALA A 411 -17.12 12.73 -16.95
CA ALA A 411 -16.23 13.02 -15.82
C ALA A 411 -17.03 13.33 -14.53
N THR A 412 -18.10 14.10 -14.63
CA THR A 412 -18.99 14.43 -13.50
C THR A 412 -19.66 13.18 -12.92
N ILE A 413 -20.10 12.24 -13.76
CA ILE A 413 -20.69 10.97 -13.31
C ILE A 413 -19.68 10.18 -12.49
N TYR A 414 -18.49 9.94 -13.04
CA TYR A 414 -17.44 9.20 -12.35
C TYR A 414 -16.96 9.92 -11.08
N TYR A 415 -16.86 11.24 -11.11
CA TYR A 415 -16.48 12.05 -9.96
C TYR A 415 -17.46 11.90 -8.79
N ASN A 416 -18.76 12.04 -9.08
CA ASN A 416 -19.83 11.88 -8.09
C ASN A 416 -19.88 10.45 -7.54
N ASN A 417 -19.74 9.43 -8.40
CA ASN A 417 -19.62 8.04 -7.97
C ASN A 417 -18.42 7.82 -7.05
N GLY A 418 -17.28 8.44 -7.35
CA GLY A 418 -16.06 8.36 -6.53
C GLY A 418 -16.24 8.98 -5.15
N ILE A 419 -16.85 10.16 -5.07
CA ILE A 419 -17.19 10.80 -3.78
C ILE A 419 -18.15 9.91 -2.98
N ARG A 420 -19.24 9.43 -3.61
CA ARG A 420 -20.22 8.58 -2.95
C ARG A 420 -19.57 7.31 -2.43
N ALA A 421 -18.77 6.65 -3.26
CA ALA A 421 -18.04 5.44 -2.89
C ALA A 421 -17.11 5.68 -1.70
N SER A 422 -16.35 6.79 -1.69
CA SER A 422 -15.48 7.16 -0.57
C SER A 422 -16.26 7.39 0.72
N MET A 423 -17.47 7.96 0.65
CA MET A 423 -18.34 8.11 1.82
C MET A 423 -18.90 6.77 2.32
N ASP A 424 -19.19 5.84 1.42
CA ASP A 424 -19.75 4.52 1.76
C ASP A 424 -18.72 3.55 2.36
N GLU A 425 -17.43 3.74 2.06
CA GLU A 425 -16.32 3.01 2.68
C GLU A 425 -16.32 3.13 4.22
N TYR A 426 -16.85 4.24 4.77
CA TYR A 426 -16.87 4.45 6.22
C TYR A 426 -17.64 3.38 6.99
N THR A 427 -18.58 2.69 6.35
CA THR A 427 -19.31 1.56 6.96
C THR A 427 -18.41 0.37 7.33
N LEU A 428 -17.19 0.29 6.78
CA LEU A 428 -16.19 -0.73 7.11
C LEU A 428 -15.29 -0.33 8.30
N TYR A 429 -15.39 0.91 8.78
CA TYR A 429 -14.66 1.38 9.95
C TYR A 429 -15.48 1.15 11.24
N PRO A 430 -14.82 0.98 12.39
CA PRO A 430 -15.52 0.78 13.66
C PRO A 430 -16.28 2.05 14.08
N ASN A 431 -17.41 1.86 14.77
CA ASN A 431 -18.22 2.94 15.38
C ASN A 431 -18.69 4.02 14.38
N THR A 432 -18.88 3.66 13.12
CA THR A 432 -19.41 4.54 12.10
C THR A 432 -20.86 4.17 11.75
N ALA A 433 -21.51 5.05 10.98
CA ALA A 433 -22.82 4.81 10.40
C ALA A 433 -22.78 5.24 8.93
N PRO A 434 -23.69 4.73 8.08
CA PRO A 434 -23.80 5.21 6.70
C PRO A 434 -23.98 6.73 6.63
N ILE A 435 -23.24 7.40 5.74
CA ILE A 435 -23.43 8.83 5.49
C ILE A 435 -24.73 9.00 4.70
N PRO A 436 -25.74 9.72 5.23
CA PRO A 436 -27.06 9.84 4.59
C PRO A 436 -26.99 10.47 3.19
N ALA A 437 -27.92 10.06 2.32
CA ALA A 437 -28.02 10.58 0.96
C ALA A 437 -28.20 12.11 0.92
N ALA A 438 -28.95 12.68 1.86
CA ALA A 438 -29.12 14.13 1.97
C ALA A 438 -27.80 14.88 2.20
N ASN A 439 -26.92 14.35 3.07
CA ASN A 439 -25.61 14.95 3.34
C ASN A 439 -24.71 14.88 2.10
N TYR A 440 -24.74 13.76 1.39
CA TYR A 440 -24.03 13.61 0.11
C TYR A 440 -24.55 14.58 -0.95
N ASN A 441 -25.88 14.67 -1.15
CA ASN A 441 -26.49 15.55 -2.13
C ASN A 441 -26.14 17.02 -1.85
N SER A 442 -26.21 17.45 -0.59
CA SER A 442 -25.78 18.79 -0.18
C SER A 442 -24.29 19.00 -0.42
N TYR A 443 -23.44 17.98 -0.19
CA TYR A 443 -22.00 18.07 -0.40
C TYR A 443 -21.62 18.28 -1.87
N ILE A 444 -22.12 17.43 -2.77
CA ILE A 444 -21.78 17.53 -4.20
C ILE A 444 -22.36 18.77 -4.88
N ALA A 445 -23.40 19.38 -4.31
CA ALA A 445 -24.01 20.61 -4.81
C ALA A 445 -23.21 21.87 -4.43
N GLN A 446 -22.25 21.80 -3.50
CA GLN A 446 -21.47 22.97 -3.10
C GLN A 446 -20.61 23.45 -4.28
N PRO A 447 -20.53 24.78 -4.55
CA PRO A 447 -19.69 25.31 -5.63
C PRO A 447 -18.20 24.89 -5.54
N ALA A 448 -17.68 24.77 -4.32
CA ALA A 448 -16.32 24.30 -4.06
C ALA A 448 -16.09 22.82 -4.44
N VAL A 449 -17.15 22.01 -4.47
CA VAL A 449 -17.09 20.56 -4.74
C VAL A 449 -17.57 20.21 -6.14
N ALA A 450 -18.63 20.86 -6.63
CA ALA A 450 -19.25 20.56 -7.93
C ALA A 450 -18.24 20.64 -9.07
N LEU A 451 -18.21 19.64 -9.95
CA LEU A 451 -17.24 19.60 -11.04
C LEU A 451 -17.58 20.67 -12.09
N THR A 452 -16.62 21.54 -12.40
CA THR A 452 -16.78 22.65 -13.35
C THR A 452 -15.67 22.62 -14.39
N ALA A 453 -15.97 23.09 -15.61
CA ALA A 453 -14.98 23.25 -16.67
C ALA A 453 -13.83 24.16 -16.18
N GLY A 454 -12.60 23.89 -16.63
CA GLY A 454 -11.41 24.64 -16.22
C GLY A 454 -10.81 24.22 -14.87
N THR A 455 -11.61 23.76 -13.91
CA THR A 455 -11.13 23.30 -12.58
C THR A 455 -11.35 21.80 -12.34
N ALA A 456 -11.75 21.05 -13.37
CA ALA A 456 -12.17 19.66 -13.22
C ALA A 456 -11.05 18.78 -12.65
N LEU A 457 -9.84 18.86 -13.23
CA LEU A 457 -8.70 18.06 -12.79
C LEU A 457 -8.29 18.39 -11.35
N GLU A 458 -8.35 19.65 -10.94
CA GLU A 458 -8.08 20.07 -9.57
C GLU A 458 -9.08 19.43 -8.61
N LYS A 459 -10.39 19.61 -8.84
CA LYS A 459 -11.43 19.07 -7.95
C LYS A 459 -11.39 17.54 -7.87
N ILE A 460 -11.20 16.86 -9.00
CA ILE A 460 -11.06 15.39 -9.05
C ILE A 460 -9.87 14.93 -8.20
N ASN A 461 -8.70 15.54 -8.37
CA ASN A 461 -7.50 15.09 -7.67
C ASN A 461 -7.45 15.53 -6.21
N THR A 462 -8.11 16.64 -5.85
CA THR A 462 -8.35 17.00 -4.45
C THR A 462 -9.26 15.98 -3.77
N GLN A 463 -10.33 15.50 -4.43
CA GLN A 463 -11.13 14.39 -3.89
C GLN A 463 -10.37 13.07 -3.85
N TYR A 464 -9.48 12.81 -4.81
CA TYR A 464 -8.60 11.64 -4.79
C TYR A 464 -7.64 11.66 -3.60
N TRP A 465 -7.10 12.85 -3.28
CA TRP A 465 -6.29 13.08 -2.09
C TRP A 465 -7.09 12.79 -0.82
N VAL A 466 -8.32 13.31 -0.68
CA VAL A 466 -9.19 13.01 0.48
C VAL A 466 -9.51 11.52 0.58
N ALA A 467 -9.87 10.87 -0.53
CA ALA A 467 -10.16 9.44 -0.56
C ALA A 467 -8.93 8.55 -0.27
N SER A 468 -7.72 9.08 -0.43
CA SER A 468 -6.47 8.32 -0.26
C SER A 468 -5.78 8.57 1.09
N LEU A 469 -6.44 9.21 2.07
CA LEU A 469 -5.86 9.45 3.40
C LEU A 469 -5.32 8.17 4.05
N GLY A 470 -6.05 7.05 3.93
CA GLY A 470 -5.64 5.73 4.47
C GLY A 470 -4.60 4.99 3.61
N ASN A 471 -4.17 5.59 2.51
CA ASN A 471 -3.14 5.07 1.61
C ASN A 471 -2.15 6.18 1.23
N PRO A 472 -1.29 6.61 2.18
CA PRO A 472 -0.38 7.73 2.00
C PRO A 472 0.50 7.63 0.75
N GLY A 473 1.01 6.45 0.43
CA GLY A 473 1.86 6.19 -0.74
C GLY A 473 1.15 6.50 -2.05
N GLU A 474 -0.12 6.12 -2.17
CA GLU A 474 -0.95 6.44 -3.33
C GLU A 474 -1.29 7.94 -3.40
N SER A 475 -1.59 8.55 -2.26
CA SER A 475 -1.80 10.01 -2.14
C SER A 475 -0.59 10.79 -2.65
N PHE A 476 0.61 10.39 -2.23
CA PHE A 476 1.88 10.99 -2.66
C PHE A 476 2.21 10.75 -4.12
N ALA A 477 1.95 9.55 -4.65
CA ALA A 477 2.12 9.29 -6.07
C ALA A 477 1.17 10.15 -6.93
N ASN A 478 -0.10 10.27 -6.56
CA ASN A 478 -1.05 11.11 -7.30
C ASN A 478 -0.77 12.61 -7.19
N PHE A 479 -0.33 13.08 -6.00
CA PHE A 479 0.12 14.46 -5.82
C PHE A 479 1.28 14.80 -6.74
N ARG A 480 2.32 13.96 -6.81
CA ARG A 480 3.44 14.17 -7.73
C ARG A 480 3.01 14.16 -9.20
N ARG A 481 2.14 13.21 -9.56
CA ARG A 481 1.60 13.08 -10.92
C ARG A 481 0.86 14.35 -11.36
N THR A 482 0.07 14.95 -10.47
CA THR A 482 -0.91 15.99 -10.86
C THR A 482 -0.57 17.39 -10.42
N GLY A 483 0.17 17.54 -9.33
CA GLY A 483 0.34 18.79 -8.59
C GLY A 483 -0.88 19.17 -7.74
N PHE A 484 -1.87 18.29 -7.59
CA PHE A 484 -3.11 18.56 -6.86
C PHE A 484 -3.25 17.72 -5.57
N PRO A 485 -3.86 18.26 -4.50
CA PRO A 485 -4.30 19.66 -4.37
C PRO A 485 -3.13 20.64 -4.45
N ALA A 486 -3.40 21.92 -4.76
CA ALA A 486 -2.38 22.95 -4.92
C ALA A 486 -1.77 23.35 -3.56
N LEU A 487 -0.95 22.46 -3.00
CA LEU A 487 -0.30 22.64 -1.70
C LEU A 487 0.89 23.59 -1.82
N THR A 488 1.09 24.40 -0.78
CA THR A 488 2.28 25.26 -0.66
C THR A 488 3.43 24.48 -0.03
N PRO A 489 4.67 24.58 -0.52
CA PRO A 489 5.83 23.97 0.12
C PRO A 489 5.92 24.26 1.62
N ASN A 490 6.42 23.29 2.40
CA ASN A 490 6.63 23.51 3.82
C ASN A 490 7.73 24.57 4.02
N PRO A 491 7.43 25.70 4.70
CA PRO A 491 8.37 26.83 4.85
C PRO A 491 9.36 26.64 6.00
N PHE A 492 9.37 25.48 6.67
CA PHE A 492 10.28 25.23 7.78
C PHE A 492 11.73 25.22 7.31
N GLY A 493 12.59 26.00 7.98
CA GLY A 493 14.00 26.07 7.64
C GLY A 493 14.25 26.56 6.21
N THR A 494 15.16 25.90 5.49
CA THR A 494 15.40 26.15 4.06
C THR A 494 14.57 25.17 3.25
N PRO A 495 13.63 25.63 2.39
CA PRO A 495 12.84 24.74 1.55
C PRO A 495 13.70 23.85 0.64
N LEU A 496 13.21 22.66 0.32
CA LEU A 496 13.84 21.80 -0.67
C LEU A 496 13.98 22.53 -2.02
N PRO A 497 15.11 22.39 -2.74
CA PRO A 497 15.28 22.95 -4.07
C PRO A 497 14.18 22.50 -5.06
N GLY A 498 14.02 23.25 -6.14
CA GLY A 498 13.05 22.92 -7.19
C GLY A 498 11.61 23.20 -6.75
N SER A 499 10.78 22.16 -6.66
CA SER A 499 9.35 22.34 -6.33
C SER A 499 9.06 22.60 -4.86
N GLY A 500 10.05 22.54 -3.96
CA GLY A 500 9.81 22.66 -2.52
C GLY A 500 9.15 21.44 -1.87
N PHE A 501 9.08 20.32 -2.58
CA PHE A 501 8.50 19.06 -2.09
C PHE A 501 9.44 17.90 -2.39
N ALA A 502 9.48 16.92 -1.49
CA ALA A 502 10.06 15.62 -1.80
C ALA A 502 9.35 14.98 -3.00
N ARG A 503 10.13 14.39 -3.90
CA ARG A 503 9.72 13.75 -5.16
C ARG A 503 9.92 12.24 -5.14
N ARG A 504 10.67 11.72 -4.17
CA ARG A 504 10.90 10.31 -3.91
C ARG A 504 11.39 10.08 -2.47
N VAL A 505 11.47 8.82 -2.08
CA VAL A 505 12.29 8.37 -0.94
C VAL A 505 13.66 7.94 -1.53
N PRO A 506 14.81 8.32 -0.95
CA PRO A 506 16.12 7.82 -1.40
C PRO A 506 16.26 6.32 -1.10
N TYR A 507 17.30 5.65 -1.59
CA TYR A 507 17.56 4.27 -1.17
C TYR A 507 18.15 4.19 0.24
N PRO A 508 17.98 3.08 0.97
CA PRO A 508 18.64 2.88 2.27
C PRO A 508 20.16 3.00 2.16
N ASN A 509 20.80 3.59 3.15
CA ASN A 509 22.26 3.76 3.15
C ASN A 509 22.99 2.42 3.09
N VAL A 510 22.41 1.33 3.60
CA VAL A 510 22.99 -0.01 3.56
C VAL A 510 23.24 -0.49 2.12
N GLU A 511 22.44 -0.08 1.13
CA GLU A 511 22.65 -0.48 -0.28
C GLU A 511 23.98 0.02 -0.84
N ARG A 512 24.53 1.11 -0.27
CA ARG A 512 25.87 1.63 -0.63
C ARG A 512 26.99 0.65 -0.31
N SER A 513 26.77 -0.27 0.63
CA SER A 513 27.76 -1.27 1.03
C SER A 513 27.40 -2.67 0.52
N VAL A 514 26.14 -3.09 0.63
CA VAL A 514 25.75 -4.48 0.31
C VAL A 514 25.50 -4.72 -1.19
N ASN A 515 25.26 -3.67 -1.97
CA ASN A 515 25.01 -3.76 -3.42
C ASN A 515 25.66 -2.58 -4.19
N ALA A 516 26.87 -2.20 -3.76
CA ALA A 516 27.52 -0.93 -4.11
C ALA A 516 27.60 -0.63 -5.63
N ALA A 517 27.92 -1.63 -6.46
CA ALA A 517 28.05 -1.44 -7.91
C ALA A 517 26.69 -1.13 -8.57
N SER A 518 25.67 -1.95 -8.25
CA SER A 518 24.31 -1.77 -8.77
C SER A 518 23.66 -0.49 -8.23
N TYR A 519 23.87 -0.18 -6.95
CA TYR A 519 23.47 1.08 -6.33
C TYR A 519 24.06 2.26 -7.11
N SER A 520 25.39 2.29 -7.31
CA SER A 520 26.08 3.40 -7.97
C SER A 520 25.59 3.61 -9.41
N ALA A 521 25.32 2.53 -10.14
CA ALA A 521 24.75 2.59 -11.48
C ALA A 521 23.33 3.18 -11.49
N ALA A 522 22.49 2.82 -10.51
CA ALA A 522 21.15 3.37 -10.36
C ALA A 522 21.20 4.87 -10.04
N VAL A 523 22.01 5.27 -9.05
CA VAL A 523 22.20 6.68 -8.66
C VAL A 523 22.66 7.53 -9.83
N ALA A 524 23.65 7.05 -10.60
CA ALA A 524 24.15 7.77 -11.77
C ALA A 524 23.05 7.98 -12.82
N SER A 525 22.25 6.94 -13.09
CA SER A 525 21.18 7.05 -14.09
C SER A 525 20.02 7.96 -13.68
N MET A 526 19.74 8.09 -12.39
CA MET A 526 18.67 8.96 -11.89
C MET A 526 19.14 10.39 -11.63
N GLY A 527 20.44 10.68 -11.83
CA GLY A 527 21.04 11.98 -11.57
C GLY A 527 21.21 12.29 -10.08
N GLY A 528 21.32 11.27 -9.23
CA GLY A 528 21.49 11.38 -7.78
C GLY A 528 20.53 10.50 -6.98
N ASP A 529 20.72 10.50 -5.65
CA ASP A 529 19.92 9.74 -4.68
C ASP A 529 19.55 10.65 -3.51
N ASP A 530 18.63 11.56 -3.76
CA ASP A 530 18.05 12.46 -2.76
C ASP A 530 16.55 12.65 -3.00
N VAL A 531 15.87 13.23 -2.02
CA VAL A 531 14.43 13.45 -2.05
C VAL A 531 13.96 14.36 -3.18
N THR A 532 14.82 15.14 -3.83
CA THR A 532 14.44 16.06 -4.91
C THR A 532 14.42 15.38 -6.29
N LYS A 533 15.04 14.19 -6.42
CA LYS A 533 15.06 13.45 -7.69
C LYS A 533 13.71 12.83 -8.00
N ARG A 534 13.35 12.87 -9.28
CA ARG A 534 12.04 12.43 -9.75
C ARG A 534 12.08 10.98 -10.21
N VAL A 535 10.97 10.29 -10.02
CA VAL A 535 10.72 9.00 -10.69
C VAL A 535 10.34 9.24 -12.15
N PHE A 536 10.45 8.23 -13.01
CA PHE A 536 10.38 8.42 -14.46
C PHE A 536 9.07 9.08 -14.97
N TRP A 537 7.93 8.80 -14.32
CA TRP A 537 6.64 9.38 -14.69
C TRP A 537 6.38 10.76 -14.07
N ASP A 538 7.17 11.15 -13.06
CA ASP A 538 7.02 12.41 -12.34
C ASP A 538 7.71 13.55 -13.08
N ILE A 539 7.09 14.01 -14.16
CA ILE A 539 7.58 15.17 -14.92
C ILE A 539 6.88 16.47 -14.48
N PRO A 540 7.58 17.62 -14.51
CA PRO A 540 7.03 18.93 -14.13
C PRO A 540 5.65 19.23 -14.71
#